data_AF-A0A357CF83-F1
#
_entry.id   AF-A0A357CF83-F1
#
_cell.length_a   1.000
_cell.length_b   1.000
_cell.length_c   1.000
_cell.angle_alpha   90.00
_cell.angle_beta   90.00
_cell.angle_gamma   90.00
#
_symmetry.space_group_name_H-M   'P 1'
#
loop_
_entity.id
_entity.type
_entity.pdbx_description
1 polymer ?
#
loop_
_entity_poly.entity_id
_entity_poly.type
_entity_poly.pdbx_seq_one_letter_code
_entity_poly.pdbx_strand_id
1 'polypeptide(L)'
;MKPRQLPWKWLLLGLIAILLVGLAILPREFGNSSQLAERVTQALSAWTGGEVKLTGPLAVRYFPDASIKGGFELNNPSRLPLVQSISTRQAKISLDLAALMLGHISVDALRLIRPEITLKTGTSQHTAPDETPQALIANLLAGAPVGVVRVRDGTINLPTASGTETITKFDARFDASSGSGALSSFGSFLLRNETVRFALDSGGPSDTANGPTVPVSLTLTSTPVAAKATGTASFANGLQLDADVQVDMGNARRFLQWAGIPLPEGQSLQELSATGIAHWKGSTLTFDDGSFTLDGNTAVGLLAVTPGERPRVEGTLAFERLV
;
A
#
# COMPACT_ATOMS: atom_id res chain seq x y z
N MET A 1 -7.45 -44.79 -56.35
CA MET A 1 -8.61 -44.41 -55.52
C MET A 1 -8.17 -43.29 -54.58
N LYS A 2 -8.69 -42.06 -54.74
CA LYS A 2 -8.34 -40.89 -53.91
C LYS A 2 -9.23 -40.90 -52.65
N PRO A 3 -8.69 -40.88 -51.41
CA PRO A 3 -9.54 -40.80 -50.22
C PRO A 3 -10.20 -39.42 -50.12
N ARG A 4 -11.53 -39.44 -49.96
CA ARG A 4 -12.42 -38.29 -49.76
C ARG A 4 -11.95 -37.47 -48.57
N GLN A 5 -11.48 -36.25 -48.84
CA GLN A 5 -11.30 -35.21 -47.84
C GLN A 5 -12.68 -34.93 -47.21
N LEU A 6 -12.90 -35.37 -45.98
CA LEU A 6 -14.06 -34.91 -45.21
C LEU A 6 -13.94 -33.38 -45.09
N PRO A 7 -15.01 -32.63 -45.41
CA PRO A 7 -14.93 -31.18 -45.45
C PRO A 7 -14.67 -30.64 -44.04
N TRP A 8 -13.43 -30.21 -43.80
CA TRP A 8 -12.91 -29.56 -42.58
C TRP A 8 -13.89 -28.55 -41.93
N LYS A 9 -14.74 -27.91 -42.75
CA LYS A 9 -15.81 -27.00 -42.33
C LYS A 9 -16.88 -27.66 -41.43
N TRP A 10 -17.17 -28.94 -41.62
CA TRP A 10 -18.16 -29.69 -40.81
C TRP A 10 -17.56 -30.22 -39.49
N LEU A 11 -16.25 -30.49 -39.46
CA LEU A 11 -15.51 -30.79 -38.22
C LEU A 11 -15.41 -29.55 -37.33
N LEU A 12 -15.15 -28.37 -37.91
CA LEU A 12 -15.15 -27.09 -37.19
C LEU A 12 -16.53 -26.71 -36.66
N LEU A 13 -17.59 -26.92 -37.43
CA LEU A 13 -18.97 -26.69 -36.97
C LEU A 13 -19.38 -27.68 -35.86
N GLY A 14 -18.95 -28.95 -35.94
CA GLY A 14 -19.15 -29.92 -34.87
C GLY A 14 -18.38 -29.57 -33.59
N LEU A 15 -17.15 -29.06 -33.70
CA LEU A 15 -16.34 -28.65 -32.57
C LEU A 15 -16.87 -27.36 -31.92
N ILE A 16 -17.35 -26.40 -32.72
CA ILE A 16 -18.00 -25.18 -32.23
C ILE A 16 -19.36 -25.50 -31.60
N ALA A 17 -20.11 -26.46 -32.15
CA ALA A 17 -21.35 -26.93 -31.54
C ALA A 17 -21.08 -27.67 -30.22
N ILE A 18 -20.02 -28.48 -30.11
CA ILE A 18 -19.61 -29.13 -28.85
C ILE A 18 -19.07 -28.10 -27.85
N LEU A 19 -18.37 -27.06 -28.29
CA LEU A 19 -17.92 -25.95 -27.45
C LEU A 19 -19.10 -25.11 -26.95
N LEU A 20 -20.09 -24.82 -27.80
CA LEU A 20 -21.28 -24.04 -27.45
C LEU A 20 -22.28 -24.85 -26.63
N VAL A 21 -22.43 -26.15 -26.87
CA VAL A 21 -23.25 -27.06 -26.04
C VAL A 21 -22.56 -27.32 -24.71
N GLY A 22 -21.22 -27.45 -24.69
CA GLY A 22 -20.44 -27.44 -23.45
C GLY A 22 -20.62 -26.14 -22.66
N LEU A 23 -20.57 -24.97 -23.34
CA LEU A 23 -20.77 -23.65 -22.75
C LEU A 23 -22.21 -23.36 -22.29
N ALA A 24 -23.21 -23.97 -22.94
CA ALA A 24 -24.63 -23.82 -22.60
C ALA A 24 -25.10 -24.79 -21.49
N ILE A 25 -24.38 -25.90 -21.25
CA ILE A 25 -24.65 -26.85 -20.15
C ILE A 25 -23.87 -26.45 -18.87
N LEU A 26 -22.73 -25.76 -19.00
CA LEU A 26 -21.93 -25.22 -17.88
C LEU A 26 -22.68 -24.33 -16.85
N PRO A 27 -23.76 -23.58 -17.16
CA PRO A 27 -24.41 -22.72 -16.16
C PRO A 27 -25.31 -23.46 -15.16
N ARG A 28 -25.60 -24.75 -15.37
CA ARG A 28 -26.70 -25.42 -14.64
C ARG A 28 -26.29 -26.50 -13.64
N GLU A 29 -25.04 -27.00 -13.68
CA GLU A 29 -24.60 -28.14 -12.85
C GLU A 29 -23.19 -28.00 -12.20
N PHE A 30 -22.54 -26.83 -12.22
CA PHE A 30 -21.17 -26.68 -11.70
C PHE A 30 -21.09 -26.02 -10.32
N GLY A 31 -21.48 -26.79 -9.30
CA GLY A 31 -21.26 -26.52 -7.88
C GLY A 31 -19.88 -26.97 -7.34
N ASN A 32 -18.79 -26.65 -8.03
CA ASN A 32 -17.42 -26.92 -7.55
C ASN A 32 -16.49 -25.68 -7.63
N SER A 33 -17.05 -24.50 -7.31
CA SER A 33 -16.31 -23.25 -7.09
C SER A 33 -15.47 -23.25 -5.80
N SER A 34 -15.59 -24.28 -4.96
CA SER A 34 -14.88 -24.44 -3.69
C SER A 34 -13.37 -24.61 -3.86
N GLN A 35 -12.91 -25.50 -4.75
CA GLN A 35 -11.49 -25.88 -4.81
C GLN A 35 -10.56 -24.76 -5.30
N LEU A 36 -11.01 -23.92 -6.23
CA LEU A 36 -10.21 -22.79 -6.72
C LEU A 36 -10.17 -21.66 -5.69
N ALA A 37 -11.33 -21.33 -5.11
CA ALA A 37 -11.42 -20.34 -4.03
C ALA A 37 -10.59 -20.76 -2.82
N GLU A 38 -10.60 -22.04 -2.46
CA GLU A 38 -9.83 -22.62 -1.36
C GLU A 38 -8.31 -22.52 -1.62
N ARG A 39 -7.84 -22.84 -2.83
CA ARG A 39 -6.41 -22.69 -3.17
C ARG A 39 -5.95 -21.24 -3.19
N VAL A 40 -6.78 -20.31 -3.70
CA VAL A 40 -6.48 -18.87 -3.66
C VAL A 40 -6.44 -18.37 -2.22
N THR A 41 -7.39 -18.80 -1.38
CA THR A 41 -7.47 -18.46 0.03
C THR A 41 -6.25 -18.99 0.79
N GLN A 42 -5.84 -20.23 0.52
CA GLN A 42 -4.65 -20.84 1.11
C GLN A 42 -3.37 -20.11 0.70
N ALA A 43 -3.22 -19.76 -0.58
CA ALA A 43 -2.07 -18.99 -1.07
C ALA A 43 -1.99 -17.59 -0.41
N LEU A 44 -3.12 -16.87 -0.31
CA LEU A 44 -3.17 -15.56 0.34
C LEU A 44 -2.98 -15.64 1.86
N SER A 45 -3.48 -16.69 2.50
CA SER A 45 -3.29 -16.91 3.94
C SER A 45 -1.82 -17.23 4.25
N ALA A 46 -1.19 -18.08 3.45
CA ALA A 46 0.23 -18.40 3.57
C ALA A 46 1.12 -17.16 3.33
N TRP A 47 0.74 -16.32 2.36
CA TRP A 47 1.47 -15.09 2.04
C TRP A 47 1.33 -14.00 3.11
N THR A 48 0.11 -13.73 3.59
CA THR A 48 -0.17 -12.68 4.59
C THR A 48 0.09 -13.13 6.03
N GLY A 49 0.19 -14.44 6.27
CA GLY A 49 0.26 -15.04 7.59
C GLY A 49 -0.98 -14.79 8.45
N GLY A 50 -2.13 -14.53 7.81
CA GLY A 50 -3.43 -14.30 8.45
C GLY A 50 -4.51 -15.23 7.92
N GLU A 51 -5.66 -15.27 8.58
CA GLU A 51 -6.80 -16.05 8.12
C GLU A 51 -7.55 -15.28 7.03
N VAL A 52 -7.50 -15.78 5.79
CA VAL A 52 -8.28 -15.24 4.66
C VAL A 52 -9.58 -16.02 4.54
N LYS A 53 -10.70 -15.31 4.35
CA LYS A 53 -12.02 -15.89 4.06
C LYS A 53 -12.63 -15.17 2.88
N LEU A 54 -13.21 -15.94 1.96
CA LEU A 54 -14.03 -15.40 0.89
C LEU A 54 -15.51 -15.62 1.24
N THR A 55 -16.27 -14.54 1.38
CA THR A 55 -17.65 -14.56 1.91
C THR A 55 -18.69 -14.23 0.84
N GLY A 56 -19.89 -14.80 0.95
CA GLY A 56 -21.00 -14.53 0.01
C GLY A 56 -21.01 -15.41 -1.26
N PRO A 57 -21.94 -15.17 -2.20
CA PRO A 57 -22.04 -15.96 -3.42
C PRO A 57 -20.82 -15.71 -4.31
N LEU A 58 -19.92 -16.69 -4.39
CA LEU A 58 -18.74 -16.64 -5.22
C LEU A 58 -19.14 -16.76 -6.69
N ALA A 59 -19.12 -15.63 -7.40
CA ALA A 59 -19.34 -15.60 -8.84
C ALA A 59 -17.98 -15.75 -9.53
N VAL A 60 -17.72 -16.95 -10.05
CA VAL A 60 -16.53 -17.22 -10.86
C VAL A 60 -16.86 -16.96 -12.32
N ARG A 61 -16.11 -16.08 -12.96
CA ARG A 61 -16.22 -15.78 -14.39
C ARG A 61 -14.95 -16.23 -15.07
N TYR A 62 -15.05 -17.15 -16.02
CA TYR A 62 -13.87 -17.73 -16.69
C TYR A 62 -13.53 -17.05 -18.02
N PHE A 63 -14.45 -16.27 -18.61
CA PHE A 63 -14.28 -15.59 -19.89
C PHE A 63 -14.90 -14.18 -19.85
N PRO A 64 -14.29 -13.14 -20.46
CA PRO A 64 -13.00 -13.09 -21.16
C PRO A 64 -11.77 -13.07 -20.22
N ASP A 65 -11.94 -12.79 -18.93
CA ASP A 65 -10.90 -12.86 -17.89
C ASP A 65 -11.32 -13.81 -16.76
N ALA A 66 -10.43 -14.73 -16.36
CA ALA A 66 -10.64 -15.60 -15.21
C ALA A 66 -10.64 -14.76 -13.92
N SER A 67 -11.80 -14.61 -13.28
CA SER A 67 -11.94 -13.80 -12.08
C SER A 67 -12.94 -14.38 -11.10
N ILE A 68 -12.62 -14.21 -9.80
CA ILE A 68 -13.48 -14.57 -8.68
C ILE A 68 -14.01 -13.27 -8.09
N LYS A 69 -15.34 -13.15 -8.01
CA LYS A 69 -16.01 -12.04 -7.32
C LYS A 69 -16.71 -12.55 -6.07
N GLY A 70 -16.53 -11.84 -4.96
CA GLY A 70 -17.15 -12.17 -3.69
C GLY A 70 -16.73 -11.20 -2.59
N GLY A 71 -17.15 -11.45 -1.36
CA GLY A 71 -16.59 -10.83 -0.17
C GLY A 71 -15.18 -11.35 0.11
N PHE A 72 -14.37 -10.54 0.76
CA PHE A 72 -13.01 -10.85 1.18
C PHE A 72 -12.81 -10.35 2.60
N GLU A 73 -12.33 -11.23 3.46
CA GLU A 73 -11.98 -10.94 4.83
C GLU A 73 -10.57 -11.46 5.09
N LEU A 74 -9.73 -10.63 5.68
CA LEU A 74 -8.41 -10.98 6.18
C LEU A 74 -8.36 -10.57 7.64
N ASN A 75 -8.07 -11.51 8.52
CA ASN A 75 -7.99 -11.27 9.96
C ASN A 75 -6.61 -11.62 10.50
N ASN A 76 -6.09 -10.75 11.37
CA ASN A 76 -4.84 -10.91 12.11
C ASN A 76 -3.64 -11.37 11.25
N PRO A 77 -3.29 -10.66 10.17
CA PRO A 77 -2.10 -10.98 9.41
C PRO A 77 -0.84 -10.79 10.28
N SER A 78 -0.08 -11.88 10.45
CA SER A 78 1.19 -11.85 11.19
C SER A 78 2.30 -11.19 10.39
N ARG A 79 2.31 -11.37 9.06
CA ARG A 79 3.32 -10.79 8.16
C ARG A 79 3.03 -9.34 7.73
N LEU A 80 1.84 -8.82 8.06
CA LEU A 80 1.49 -7.40 7.89
C LEU A 80 1.52 -6.71 9.26
N PRO A 81 2.62 -6.03 9.63
CA PRO A 81 2.81 -5.52 10.98
C PRO A 81 1.84 -4.37 11.33
N LEU A 82 1.31 -3.66 10.34
CA LEU A 82 0.43 -2.49 10.56
C LEU A 82 -1.06 -2.82 10.47
N VAL A 83 -1.43 -3.93 9.82
CA VAL A 83 -2.82 -4.27 9.51
C VAL A 83 -3.36 -5.25 10.54
N GLN A 84 -4.51 -4.95 11.13
CA GLN A 84 -5.25 -5.85 12.01
C GLN A 84 -6.26 -6.68 11.23
N SER A 85 -7.07 -6.03 10.40
CA SER A 85 -8.04 -6.70 9.54
C SER A 85 -8.36 -5.90 8.28
N ILE A 86 -8.81 -6.62 7.25
CA ILE A 86 -9.35 -6.05 6.01
C ILE A 86 -10.64 -6.79 5.72
N SER A 87 -11.75 -6.08 5.56
CA SER A 87 -13.03 -6.67 5.19
C SER A 87 -13.65 -5.91 4.02
N THR A 88 -14.17 -6.62 3.02
CA THR A 88 -14.98 -6.04 1.96
C THR A 88 -16.04 -7.02 1.51
N ARG A 89 -17.20 -6.49 1.11
CA ARG A 89 -18.26 -7.29 0.46
C ARG A 89 -18.03 -7.48 -1.04
N GLN A 90 -17.12 -6.73 -1.63
CA GLN A 90 -16.91 -6.63 -3.07
C GLN A 90 -15.42 -6.66 -3.41
N ALA A 91 -14.85 -7.84 -3.42
CA ALA A 91 -13.55 -8.14 -4.00
C ALA A 91 -13.71 -8.72 -5.42
N LYS A 92 -12.80 -8.36 -6.32
CA LYS A 92 -12.58 -9.02 -7.60
C LYS A 92 -11.12 -9.46 -7.67
N ILE A 93 -10.91 -10.77 -7.65
CA ILE A 93 -9.60 -11.41 -7.83
C ILE A 93 -9.50 -11.80 -9.29
N SER A 94 -8.51 -11.29 -10.01
CA SER A 94 -8.25 -11.62 -11.42
C SER A 94 -7.05 -12.57 -11.45
N LEU A 95 -7.21 -13.71 -12.11
CA LEU A 95 -6.21 -14.78 -12.16
C LEU A 95 -5.48 -14.75 -13.50
N ASP A 96 -4.21 -15.11 -13.50
CA ASP A 96 -3.46 -15.33 -14.74
C ASP A 96 -3.82 -16.69 -15.35
N LEU A 97 -4.49 -16.66 -16.49
CA LEU A 97 -4.89 -17.84 -17.25
C LEU A 97 -3.69 -18.64 -17.75
N ALA A 98 -2.58 -17.99 -18.12
CA ALA A 98 -1.38 -18.69 -18.59
C ALA A 98 -0.76 -19.48 -17.44
N ALA A 99 -0.58 -18.85 -16.28
CA ALA A 99 -0.10 -19.52 -15.07
C ALA A 99 -1.00 -20.71 -14.69
N LEU A 100 -2.34 -20.53 -14.74
CA LEU A 100 -3.30 -21.60 -14.45
C LEU A 100 -3.18 -22.78 -15.42
N MET A 101 -2.95 -22.53 -16.71
CA MET A 101 -2.72 -23.61 -17.69
C MET A 101 -1.43 -24.38 -17.43
N LEU A 102 -0.41 -23.72 -16.87
CA LEU A 102 0.84 -24.34 -16.40
C LEU A 102 0.69 -24.98 -15.00
N GLY A 103 -0.50 -24.94 -14.39
CA GLY A 103 -0.76 -25.51 -13.07
C GLY A 103 -0.31 -24.64 -11.90
N HIS A 104 0.10 -23.39 -12.15
CA HIS A 104 0.55 -22.44 -11.14
C HIS A 104 -0.58 -21.43 -10.84
N ILE A 105 -0.76 -21.08 -9.57
CA ILE A 105 -1.76 -20.08 -9.17
C ILE A 105 -1.05 -18.74 -9.03
N SER A 106 -1.37 -17.81 -9.93
CA SER A 106 -0.91 -16.42 -9.88
C SER A 106 -2.11 -15.48 -9.99
N VAL A 107 -2.19 -14.51 -9.08
CA VAL A 107 -3.21 -13.46 -9.08
C VAL A 107 -2.62 -12.24 -9.80
N ASP A 108 -3.15 -11.94 -10.98
CA ASP A 108 -2.77 -10.75 -11.74
C ASP A 108 -3.18 -9.47 -10.98
N ALA A 109 -4.44 -9.41 -10.54
CA ALA A 109 -4.96 -8.24 -9.85
C ALA A 109 -6.00 -8.56 -8.77
N LEU A 110 -5.77 -8.06 -7.55
CA LEU A 110 -6.73 -8.01 -6.46
C LEU A 110 -7.39 -6.63 -6.40
N ARG A 111 -8.69 -6.54 -6.68
CA ARG A 111 -9.45 -5.28 -6.55
C ARG A 111 -10.39 -5.37 -5.34
N LEU A 112 -10.20 -4.48 -4.37
CA LEU A 112 -11.02 -4.35 -3.18
C LEU A 112 -11.91 -3.10 -3.33
N ILE A 113 -13.23 -3.26 -3.33
CA ILE A 113 -14.19 -2.16 -3.45
C ILE A 113 -14.81 -1.91 -2.08
N ARG A 114 -14.72 -0.69 -1.58
CA ARG A 114 -15.17 -0.29 -0.25
C ARG A 114 -14.67 -1.23 0.85
N PRO A 115 -13.36 -1.51 0.92
CA PRO A 115 -12.83 -2.24 2.05
C PRO A 115 -12.84 -1.37 3.31
N GLU A 116 -13.15 -2.00 4.42
CA GLU A 116 -12.89 -1.51 5.76
C GLU A 116 -11.57 -2.12 6.23
N ILE A 117 -10.59 -1.27 6.52
CA ILE A 117 -9.24 -1.65 6.92
C ILE A 117 -9.05 -1.16 8.35
N THR A 118 -8.76 -2.06 9.28
CA THR A 118 -8.43 -1.69 10.66
C THR A 118 -6.94 -1.88 10.87
N LEU A 119 -6.28 -0.85 11.38
CA LEU A 119 -4.86 -0.88 11.72
C LEU A 119 -4.65 -1.32 13.16
N LYS A 120 -3.50 -1.93 13.46
CA LYS A 120 -3.14 -2.32 14.83
C LYS A 120 -2.82 -1.08 15.68
N THR A 121 -3.22 -1.09 16.95
CA THR A 121 -2.81 -0.07 17.92
C THR A 121 -1.33 -0.29 18.28
N GLY A 122 -0.45 0.58 17.76
CA GLY A 122 0.97 0.58 18.07
C GLY A 122 1.85 -0.21 17.11
N THR A 123 3.14 0.13 17.10
CA THR A 123 4.19 -0.59 16.38
C THR A 123 4.26 -2.01 16.94
N SER A 124 3.61 -2.95 16.28
CA SER A 124 3.67 -4.35 16.66
C SER A 124 5.11 -4.81 16.47
N GLN A 125 5.85 -4.92 17.58
CA GLN A 125 7.12 -5.63 17.61
C GLN A 125 6.90 -7.02 17.04
N HIS A 126 7.70 -7.37 16.03
CA HIS A 126 7.72 -8.72 15.49
C HIS A 126 8.20 -9.68 16.58
N THR A 127 7.37 -10.68 16.89
CA THR A 127 7.65 -11.84 17.75
C THR A 127 7.92 -13.08 16.90
N ALA A 128 8.70 -12.95 15.82
CA ALA A 128 9.32 -14.08 15.14
C ALA A 128 10.85 -13.98 15.37
N PRO A 129 11.52 -15.01 15.94
CA PRO A 129 12.89 -14.86 16.45
C PRO A 129 14.00 -14.66 15.40
N ASP A 130 13.75 -14.96 14.12
CA ASP A 130 14.86 -15.21 13.16
C ASP A 130 14.84 -14.35 11.88
N GLU A 131 13.82 -13.51 11.63
CA GLU A 131 13.74 -12.68 10.41
C GLU A 131 13.83 -11.19 10.71
N THR A 132 14.72 -10.48 10.02
CA THR A 132 14.75 -9.01 10.06
C THR A 132 13.50 -8.44 9.39
N PRO A 133 12.96 -7.30 9.86
CA PRO A 133 11.80 -6.67 9.23
C PRO A 133 11.99 -6.39 7.73
N GLN A 134 13.24 -6.16 7.29
CA GLN A 134 13.56 -6.01 5.86
C GLN A 134 13.40 -7.30 5.09
N ALA A 135 13.95 -8.41 5.59
CA ALA A 135 13.82 -9.70 4.93
C ALA A 135 12.35 -10.07 4.83
N LEU A 136 11.55 -9.78 5.87
CA LEU A 136 10.10 -9.97 5.83
C LEU A 136 9.42 -9.14 4.74
N ILE A 137 9.68 -7.84 4.66
CA ILE A 137 9.05 -6.95 3.66
C ILE A 137 9.51 -7.33 2.25
N ALA A 138 10.80 -7.58 2.06
CA ALA A 138 11.38 -8.04 0.80
C ALA A 138 10.78 -9.37 0.35
N ASN A 139 10.71 -10.36 1.23
CA ASN A 139 10.11 -11.67 0.95
C ASN A 139 8.61 -11.55 0.67
N LEU A 140 7.91 -10.66 1.38
CA LEU A 140 6.50 -10.37 1.14
C LEU A 140 6.30 -9.81 -0.27
N LEU A 141 7.14 -8.88 -0.72
CA LEU A 141 7.01 -8.24 -2.04
C LEU A 141 7.52 -9.14 -3.18
N ALA A 142 8.66 -9.82 -3.01
CA ALA A 142 9.23 -10.71 -4.01
C ALA A 142 8.43 -12.02 -4.17
N GLY A 143 7.83 -12.51 -3.08
CA GLY A 143 7.00 -13.72 -3.04
C GLY A 143 5.50 -13.46 -3.13
N ALA A 144 5.08 -12.25 -3.52
CA ALA A 144 3.67 -11.91 -3.59
C ALA A 144 2.96 -12.75 -4.67
N PRO A 145 1.92 -13.54 -4.31
CA PRO A 145 1.09 -14.23 -5.30
C PRO A 145 0.18 -13.26 -6.06
N VAL A 146 0.22 -11.96 -5.71
CA VAL A 146 -0.58 -10.88 -6.27
C VAL A 146 0.35 -9.84 -6.89
N GLY A 147 0.24 -9.60 -8.20
CA GLY A 147 1.01 -8.56 -8.88
C GLY A 147 0.53 -7.14 -8.55
N VAL A 148 -0.78 -6.91 -8.66
CA VAL A 148 -1.39 -5.59 -8.45
C VAL A 148 -2.51 -5.64 -7.42
N VAL A 149 -2.48 -4.76 -6.43
CA VAL A 149 -3.62 -4.52 -5.52
C VAL A 149 -4.23 -3.16 -5.83
N ARG A 150 -5.55 -3.11 -5.99
CA ARG A 150 -6.29 -1.85 -6.13
C ARG A 150 -7.35 -1.75 -5.06
N VAL A 151 -7.33 -0.64 -4.35
CA VAL A 151 -8.36 -0.26 -3.38
C VAL A 151 -9.19 0.85 -3.99
N ARG A 152 -10.51 0.73 -3.91
CA ARG A 152 -11.44 1.76 -4.35
C ARG A 152 -12.40 2.12 -3.23
N ASP A 153 -12.54 3.40 -2.92
CA ASP A 153 -13.50 3.93 -1.95
C ASP A 153 -13.41 3.25 -0.56
N GLY A 154 -12.19 2.97 -0.11
CA GLY A 154 -11.94 2.32 1.18
C GLY A 154 -12.06 3.26 2.39
N THR A 155 -12.20 2.63 3.55
CA THR A 155 -12.18 3.28 4.86
C THR A 155 -11.09 2.65 5.71
N ILE A 156 -10.20 3.46 6.27
CA ILE A 156 -9.16 3.01 7.20
C ILE A 156 -9.51 3.53 8.59
N ASN A 157 -9.62 2.61 9.54
CA ASN A 157 -9.81 2.89 10.95
C ASN A 157 -8.46 2.76 11.66
N LEU A 158 -7.96 3.87 12.18
CA LEU A 158 -6.73 3.94 12.96
C LEU A 158 -7.08 4.13 14.44
N PRO A 159 -6.89 3.11 15.29
CA PRO A 159 -7.00 3.29 16.72
C PRO A 159 -5.94 4.29 17.22
N THR A 160 -6.38 5.29 17.98
CA THR A 160 -5.53 6.28 18.63
C THR A 160 -5.74 6.24 20.15
N ALA A 161 -4.86 6.89 20.92
CA ALA A 161 -5.04 6.98 22.37
C ALA A 161 -6.36 7.70 22.77
N SER A 162 -6.87 8.58 21.90
CA SER A 162 -8.08 9.37 22.10
C SER A 162 -9.34 8.79 21.44
N GLY A 163 -9.25 7.63 20.76
CA GLY A 163 -10.38 6.99 20.10
C GLY A 163 -10.00 6.29 18.81
N THR A 164 -10.74 6.55 17.72
CA THR A 164 -10.44 6.01 16.39
C THR A 164 -10.47 7.15 15.39
N GLU A 165 -9.37 7.33 14.67
CA GLU A 165 -9.29 8.24 13.54
C GLU A 165 -9.66 7.51 12.26
N THR A 166 -10.64 8.05 11.53
CA THR A 166 -11.12 7.44 10.29
C THR A 166 -10.62 8.22 9.09
N ILE A 167 -9.97 7.50 8.17
CA ILE A 167 -9.61 7.97 6.84
C ILE A 167 -10.62 7.37 5.87
N THR A 168 -11.21 8.20 5.01
CA THR A 168 -12.26 7.77 4.06
C THR A 168 -11.86 8.03 2.62
N LYS A 169 -12.66 7.56 1.65
CA LYS A 169 -12.39 7.73 0.21
C LYS A 169 -10.96 7.31 -0.17
N PHE A 170 -10.50 6.21 0.43
CA PHE A 170 -9.17 5.68 0.15
C PHE A 170 -9.20 4.96 -1.20
N ASP A 171 -8.55 5.55 -2.18
CA ASP A 171 -8.36 5.01 -3.52
C ASP A 171 -6.86 4.85 -3.74
N ALA A 172 -6.40 3.62 -3.99
CA ALA A 172 -4.97 3.34 -4.12
C ALA A 172 -4.69 2.21 -5.10
N ARG A 173 -3.55 2.30 -5.78
CA ARG A 173 -2.95 1.21 -6.54
C ARG A 173 -1.59 0.87 -5.93
N PHE A 174 -1.34 -0.40 -5.74
CA PHE A 174 -0.06 -0.98 -5.34
C PHE A 174 0.36 -1.96 -6.43
N ASP A 175 1.59 -1.86 -6.90
CA ASP A 175 2.14 -2.66 -7.99
C ASP A 175 3.47 -3.25 -7.56
N ALA A 176 3.48 -4.56 -7.32
CA ALA A 176 4.66 -5.35 -6.98
C ALA A 176 4.99 -6.39 -8.07
N SER A 177 4.43 -6.21 -9.27
CA SER A 177 4.51 -7.18 -10.36
C SER A 177 5.94 -7.44 -10.89
N SER A 178 6.90 -6.58 -10.52
CA SER A 178 8.32 -6.76 -10.85
C SER A 178 8.93 -8.04 -10.29
N GLY A 179 8.39 -8.57 -9.18
CA GLY A 179 8.94 -9.73 -8.47
C GLY A 179 10.33 -9.50 -7.85
N SER A 180 10.92 -8.30 -7.99
CA SER A 180 12.26 -7.97 -7.48
C SER A 180 12.24 -7.40 -6.06
N GLY A 181 11.09 -7.44 -5.39
CA GLY A 181 10.85 -6.73 -4.13
C GLY A 181 10.57 -5.22 -4.30
N ALA A 182 10.51 -4.70 -5.54
CA ALA A 182 10.14 -3.32 -5.80
C ALA A 182 8.61 -3.12 -5.75
N LEU A 183 8.19 -1.94 -5.31
CA LEU A 183 6.79 -1.54 -5.14
C LEU A 183 6.60 -0.14 -5.72
N SER A 184 5.65 0.01 -6.65
CA SER A 184 5.13 1.32 -7.07
C SER A 184 3.72 1.49 -6.53
N SER A 185 3.43 2.60 -5.87
CA SER A 185 2.11 2.87 -5.34
C SER A 185 1.70 4.33 -5.45
N PHE A 186 0.41 4.57 -5.69
CA PHE A 186 -0.15 5.91 -5.72
C PHE A 186 -1.62 5.88 -5.39
N GLY A 187 -2.14 7.02 -4.92
CA GLY A 187 -3.54 7.10 -4.53
C GLY A 187 -3.91 8.41 -3.89
N SER A 188 -5.09 8.39 -3.29
CA SER A 188 -5.63 9.49 -2.50
C SER A 188 -6.50 8.98 -1.37
N PHE A 189 -6.67 9.82 -0.36
CA PHE A 189 -7.63 9.62 0.71
C PHE A 189 -8.14 10.95 1.24
N LEU A 190 -9.24 10.90 1.99
CA LEU A 190 -9.81 12.03 2.71
C LEU A 190 -9.54 11.86 4.21
N LEU A 191 -8.79 12.80 4.78
CA LEU A 191 -8.53 12.91 6.21
C LEU A 191 -9.02 14.27 6.70
N ARG A 192 -9.97 14.28 7.65
CA ARG A 192 -10.53 15.50 8.25
C ARG A 192 -10.94 16.56 7.21
N ASN A 193 -11.68 16.11 6.21
CA ASN A 193 -12.15 16.90 5.05
C ASN A 193 -11.06 17.44 4.10
N GLU A 194 -9.80 17.07 4.25
CA GLU A 194 -8.75 17.39 3.29
C GLU A 194 -8.40 16.16 2.44
N THR A 195 -8.36 16.37 1.13
CA THR A 195 -7.91 15.31 0.21
C THR A 195 -6.39 15.30 0.18
N VAL A 196 -5.83 14.16 0.54
CA VAL A 196 -4.39 13.90 0.51
C VAL A 196 -4.11 12.96 -0.64
N ARG A 197 -3.21 13.36 -1.55
CA ARG A 197 -2.69 12.52 -2.62
C ARG A 197 -1.30 12.05 -2.25
N PHE A 198 -0.98 10.82 -2.60
CA PHE A 198 0.34 10.26 -2.37
C PHE A 198 0.83 9.49 -3.60
N ALA A 199 2.15 9.45 -3.76
CA ALA A 199 2.86 8.51 -4.60
C ALA A 199 4.07 8.00 -3.80
N LEU A 200 4.25 6.69 -3.73
CA LEU A 200 5.35 6.03 -3.05
C LEU A 200 5.93 4.98 -3.99
N ASP A 201 7.20 5.15 -4.31
CA ASP A 201 8.01 4.19 -5.06
C ASP A 201 9.10 3.63 -4.16
N SER A 202 9.31 2.33 -4.23
CA SER A 202 10.33 1.59 -3.51
C SER A 202 11.02 0.66 -4.48
N GLY A 203 12.35 0.69 -4.54
CA GLY A 203 13.11 -0.32 -5.26
C GLY A 203 13.14 -1.65 -4.51
N GLY A 204 13.83 -2.63 -5.10
CA GLY A 204 14.18 -3.86 -4.40
C GLY A 204 15.24 -3.60 -3.32
N PRO A 205 15.35 -4.48 -2.30
CA PRO A 205 16.40 -4.38 -1.29
C PRO A 205 17.79 -4.58 -1.91
N SER A 206 18.78 -3.90 -1.35
CA SER A 206 20.19 -4.04 -1.69
C SER A 206 21.05 -4.06 -0.44
N ASP A 207 22.13 -4.85 -0.43
CA ASP A 207 23.07 -4.87 0.68
C ASP A 207 24.05 -3.70 0.61
N THR A 208 24.28 -3.04 1.75
CA THR A 208 25.28 -1.99 1.92
C THR A 208 26.22 -2.33 3.10
N ALA A 209 27.29 -1.56 3.27
CA ALA A 209 28.20 -1.72 4.42
C ALA A 209 27.49 -1.55 5.78
N ASN A 210 26.38 -0.81 5.82
CA ASN A 210 25.58 -0.57 7.02
C ASN A 210 24.37 -1.54 7.15
N GLY A 211 24.31 -2.56 6.29
CA GLY A 211 23.23 -3.53 6.21
C GLY A 211 22.28 -3.31 5.02
N PRO A 212 21.20 -4.10 4.94
CA PRO A 212 20.25 -4.03 3.83
C PRO A 212 19.46 -2.70 3.84
N THR A 213 19.41 -2.05 2.68
CA THR A 213 18.66 -0.81 2.44
C THR A 213 17.69 -0.96 1.27
N VAL A 214 16.70 -0.09 1.22
CA VAL A 214 15.70 -0.02 0.16
C VAL A 214 15.61 1.42 -0.33
N PRO A 215 15.82 1.72 -1.62
CA PRO A 215 15.64 3.07 -2.13
C PRO A 215 14.14 3.41 -2.14
N VAL A 216 13.80 4.61 -1.70
CA VAL A 216 12.41 5.07 -1.56
C VAL A 216 12.24 6.49 -2.09
N SER A 217 11.10 6.74 -2.71
CA SER A 217 10.63 8.08 -3.10
C SER A 217 9.19 8.24 -2.66
N LEU A 218 8.88 9.30 -1.93
CA LEU A 218 7.55 9.64 -1.46
C LEU A 218 7.21 11.05 -1.92
N THR A 219 6.03 11.22 -2.50
CA THR A 219 5.38 12.52 -2.72
C THR A 219 4.05 12.53 -2.01
N LEU A 220 3.78 13.59 -1.25
CA LEU A 220 2.52 13.85 -0.58
C LEU A 220 2.01 15.24 -1.00
N THR A 221 0.73 15.37 -1.34
CA THR A 221 0.14 16.66 -1.73
C THR A 221 -1.27 16.80 -1.20
N SER A 222 -1.53 17.91 -0.54
CA SER A 222 -2.82 18.30 0.03
C SER A 222 -2.93 19.83 0.04
N THR A 223 -4.09 20.36 0.41
CA THR A 223 -4.24 21.81 0.62
C THR A 223 -3.31 22.38 1.70
N PRO A 224 -3.18 21.77 2.91
CA PRO A 224 -2.33 22.32 3.97
C PRO A 224 -0.83 22.04 3.81
N VAL A 225 -0.44 21.01 3.05
CA VAL A 225 0.97 20.60 2.93
C VAL A 225 1.27 19.92 1.58
N ALA A 226 2.44 20.24 1.03
CA ALA A 226 3.11 19.45 0.01
C ALA A 226 4.45 18.96 0.58
N ALA A 227 4.78 17.69 0.36
CA ALA A 227 6.04 17.12 0.83
C ALA A 227 6.60 16.15 -0.21
N LYS A 228 7.93 16.10 -0.29
CA LYS A 228 8.68 15.13 -1.08
C LYS A 228 9.84 14.61 -0.26
N ALA A 229 10.12 13.32 -0.39
CA ALA A 229 11.28 12.68 0.20
C ALA A 229 11.88 11.69 -0.81
N THR A 230 13.19 11.71 -1.01
CA THR A 230 13.88 10.73 -1.85
C THR A 230 15.16 10.29 -1.17
N GLY A 231 15.34 8.99 -0.99
CA GLY A 231 16.44 8.47 -0.20
C GLY A 231 16.44 6.97 -0.03
N THR A 232 16.93 6.50 1.11
CA THR A 232 17.04 5.08 1.45
C THR A 232 16.47 4.77 2.82
N ALA A 233 15.66 3.72 2.90
CA ALA A 233 15.15 3.17 4.15
C ALA A 233 15.96 1.95 4.59
N SER A 234 16.14 1.79 5.90
CA SER A 234 16.67 0.56 6.52
C SER A 234 15.83 0.19 7.74
N PHE A 235 15.82 -1.09 8.11
CA PHE A 235 14.99 -1.58 9.23
C PHE A 235 15.78 -2.41 10.25
N ALA A 236 17.12 -2.41 10.16
CA ALA A 236 17.99 -3.35 10.89
C ALA A 236 17.93 -3.08 12.39
N ASN A 237 17.78 -1.81 12.75
CA ASN A 237 17.66 -1.31 14.11
C ASN A 237 16.37 -0.48 14.25
N GLY A 238 15.24 -1.02 13.75
CA GLY A 238 14.00 -0.27 13.56
C GLY A 238 14.00 0.57 12.28
N LEU A 239 12.86 1.17 11.95
CA LEU A 239 12.71 2.02 10.76
C LEU A 239 13.67 3.22 10.85
N GLN A 240 14.54 3.32 9.86
CA GLN A 240 15.39 4.48 9.61
C GLN A 240 15.20 4.92 8.16
N LEU A 241 15.21 6.22 7.92
CA LEU A 241 15.12 6.83 6.59
C LEU A 241 16.17 7.94 6.49
N ASP A 242 17.06 7.83 5.52
CA ASP A 242 17.99 8.89 5.15
C ASP A 242 17.53 9.44 3.79
N ALA A 243 17.08 10.69 3.73
CA ALA A 243 16.45 11.24 2.53
C ALA A 243 16.70 12.73 2.34
N ASP A 244 16.76 13.17 1.08
CA ASP A 244 16.52 14.56 0.72
C ASP A 244 15.03 14.85 0.86
N VAL A 245 14.69 15.82 1.70
CA VAL A 245 13.32 16.16 2.07
C VAL A 245 13.03 17.61 1.68
N GLN A 246 11.88 17.81 1.06
CA GLN A 246 11.28 19.12 0.84
C GLN A 246 9.86 19.12 1.41
N VAL A 247 9.53 20.14 2.20
CA VAL A 247 8.20 20.34 2.77
C VAL A 247 7.80 21.80 2.58
N ASP A 248 6.60 22.01 2.09
CA ASP A 248 6.01 23.32 1.84
C ASP A 248 4.62 23.39 2.49
N MET A 249 4.41 24.41 3.33
CA MET A 249 3.16 24.70 4.01
C MET A 249 2.80 26.16 3.80
N GLY A 250 1.79 26.44 2.98
CA GLY A 250 1.29 27.80 2.79
C GLY A 250 0.62 28.39 4.05
N ASN A 251 0.23 27.53 5.00
CA ASN A 251 -0.26 27.92 6.31
C ASN A 251 0.04 26.82 7.34
N ALA A 252 1.18 26.93 8.03
CA ALA A 252 1.65 25.96 9.02
C ALA A 252 0.66 25.81 10.18
N ARG A 253 -0.01 26.89 10.60
CA ARG A 253 -1.07 26.85 11.61
C ARG A 253 -2.24 25.96 11.20
N ARG A 254 -2.74 26.12 9.97
CA ARG A 254 -3.82 25.29 9.40
C ARG A 254 -3.36 23.84 9.30
N PHE A 255 -2.12 23.60 8.88
CA PHE A 255 -1.55 22.25 8.86
C PHE A 255 -1.55 21.61 10.25
N LEU A 256 -1.04 22.31 11.27
CA LEU A 256 -0.98 21.80 12.64
C LEU A 256 -2.39 21.52 13.20
N GLN A 257 -3.35 22.41 12.96
CA GLN A 257 -4.76 22.19 13.32
C GLN A 257 -5.35 20.97 12.60
N TRP A 258 -5.10 20.84 11.29
CA TRP A 258 -5.52 19.69 10.51
C TRP A 258 -4.88 18.39 11.02
N ALA A 259 -3.60 18.42 11.39
CA ALA A 259 -2.88 17.31 12.03
C ALA A 259 -3.36 17.01 13.46
N GLY A 260 -4.21 17.85 14.05
CA GLY A 260 -4.80 17.64 15.38
C GLY A 260 -4.01 18.22 16.53
N ILE A 261 -3.06 19.11 16.24
CA ILE A 261 -2.31 19.85 17.23
C ILE A 261 -3.12 21.11 17.56
N PRO A 262 -3.68 21.22 18.78
CA PRO A 262 -4.41 22.41 19.18
C PRO A 262 -3.44 23.59 19.31
N LEU A 263 -3.81 24.72 18.73
CA LEU A 263 -3.03 25.95 18.80
C LEU A 263 -3.92 27.09 19.33
N PRO A 264 -3.43 27.92 20.26
CA PRO A 264 -4.09 29.17 20.61
C PRO A 264 -4.24 30.09 19.40
N GLU A 265 -5.20 31.01 19.42
CA GLU A 265 -5.32 32.02 18.38
C GLU A 265 -4.03 32.84 18.24
N GLY A 266 -3.68 33.19 17.01
CA GLY A 266 -2.46 33.93 16.72
C GLY A 266 -2.28 34.17 15.23
N GLN A 267 -1.46 35.16 14.88
CA GLN A 267 -1.19 35.55 13.49
C GLN A 267 0.12 34.94 12.93
N SER A 268 0.92 34.29 13.78
CA SER A 268 2.14 33.56 13.37
C SER A 268 1.84 32.19 12.76
N LEU A 269 2.87 31.55 12.19
CA LEU A 269 2.81 30.23 11.56
C LEU A 269 1.99 30.25 10.26
N GLN A 270 2.26 31.23 9.40
CA GLN A 270 1.73 31.31 8.05
C GLN A 270 2.60 30.43 7.13
N GLU A 271 3.44 31.03 6.30
CA GLU A 271 4.26 30.30 5.35
C GLU A 271 5.43 29.63 6.06
N LEU A 272 5.55 28.31 5.89
CA LEU A 272 6.69 27.53 6.34
C LEU A 272 7.18 26.65 5.20
N SER A 273 8.49 26.66 4.99
CA SER A 273 9.14 25.67 4.13
C SER A 273 10.38 25.09 4.82
N ALA A 274 10.71 23.85 4.47
CA ALA A 274 11.90 23.15 4.94
C ALA A 274 12.48 22.33 3.79
N THR A 275 13.80 22.44 3.57
CA THR A 275 14.53 21.66 2.57
C THR A 275 15.84 21.18 3.13
N GLY A 276 16.28 19.97 2.76
CA GLY A 276 17.61 19.48 3.10
C GLY A 276 17.66 17.97 3.35
N ILE A 277 18.86 17.49 3.66
CA ILE A 277 19.08 16.09 4.03
C ILE A 277 18.54 15.86 5.44
N ALA A 278 17.64 14.88 5.56
CA ALA A 278 17.01 14.51 6.80
C ALA A 278 17.20 13.02 7.12
N HIS A 279 17.37 12.76 8.41
CA HIS A 279 17.52 11.45 9.01
C HIS A 279 16.35 11.21 9.95
N TRP A 280 15.50 10.25 9.61
CA TRP A 280 14.49 9.74 10.51
C TRP A 280 15.05 8.50 11.21
N LYS A 281 15.21 8.55 12.54
CA LYS A 281 15.58 7.40 13.37
C LYS A 281 14.61 7.25 14.52
N GLY A 282 13.92 6.12 14.60
CA GLY A 282 12.87 5.90 15.61
C GLY A 282 11.67 6.82 15.38
N SER A 283 11.42 7.77 16.28
CA SER A 283 10.38 8.81 16.12
C SER A 283 10.94 10.19 15.74
N THR A 284 12.25 10.39 15.78
CA THR A 284 12.85 11.71 15.56
C THR A 284 13.25 11.88 14.11
N LEU A 285 12.84 13.01 13.52
CA LEU A 285 13.31 13.50 12.23
C LEU A 285 14.36 14.60 12.47
N THR A 286 15.56 14.43 11.96
CA THR A 286 16.66 15.40 12.11
C THR A 286 17.13 15.88 10.74
N PHE A 287 17.16 17.19 10.54
CA PHE A 287 17.85 17.84 9.43
C PHE A 287 19.26 18.22 9.92
N ASP A 288 20.29 17.74 9.23
CA ASP A 288 21.69 18.02 9.62
C ASP A 288 22.10 19.44 9.19
N ASP A 289 21.72 19.83 7.98
CA ASP A 289 21.93 21.16 7.39
C ASP A 289 20.73 21.52 6.52
N GLY A 290 19.63 21.90 7.20
CA GLY A 290 18.39 22.26 6.54
C GLY A 290 18.30 23.77 6.28
N SER A 291 17.64 24.15 5.19
CA SER A 291 17.19 25.50 4.93
C SER A 291 15.71 25.61 5.26
N PHE A 292 15.37 26.55 6.14
CA PHE A 292 14.03 26.75 6.67
C PHE A 292 13.56 28.17 6.41
N THR A 293 12.29 28.33 6.05
CA THR A 293 11.63 29.62 6.06
C THR A 293 10.41 29.57 6.98
N LEU A 294 10.20 30.64 7.75
CA LEU A 294 8.99 30.83 8.55
C LEU A 294 8.59 32.30 8.56
N ASP A 295 7.39 32.60 8.04
CA ASP A 295 6.83 33.95 8.01
C ASP A 295 7.81 34.97 7.40
N GLY A 296 8.55 34.57 6.35
CA GLY A 296 9.57 35.38 5.67
C GLY A 296 10.97 35.36 6.31
N ASN A 297 11.14 34.76 7.49
CA ASN A 297 12.44 34.60 8.14
C ASN A 297 13.14 33.35 7.62
N THR A 298 14.36 33.50 7.10
CA THR A 298 15.16 32.39 6.59
C THR A 298 16.22 31.99 7.60
N ALA A 299 16.37 30.68 7.81
CA ALA A 299 17.36 30.10 8.70
C ALA A 299 18.02 28.88 8.07
N VAL A 300 19.28 28.64 8.42
CA VAL A 300 20.01 27.42 8.06
C VAL A 300 20.55 26.73 9.31
N GLY A 301 20.64 25.41 9.27
CA GLY A 301 21.31 24.63 10.32
C GLY A 301 20.58 23.37 10.72
N LEU A 302 20.79 22.95 11.97
CA LEU A 302 20.28 21.70 12.48
C LEU A 302 18.89 21.88 13.11
N LEU A 303 17.95 21.01 12.74
CA LEU A 303 16.61 20.95 13.33
C LEU A 303 16.22 19.49 13.60
N ALA A 304 15.81 19.17 14.82
CA ALA A 304 15.31 17.86 15.20
C ALA A 304 13.86 17.97 15.69
N VAL A 305 12.94 17.24 15.06
CA VAL A 305 11.53 17.21 15.43
C VAL A 305 11.17 15.81 15.91
N THR A 306 10.64 15.72 17.13
CA THR A 306 10.10 14.48 17.68
C THR A 306 8.61 14.67 17.94
N PRO A 307 7.72 14.00 17.18
CA PRO A 307 6.29 14.03 17.40
C PRO A 307 5.92 13.23 18.66
N GLY A 308 4.75 13.55 19.23
CA GLY A 308 4.20 12.89 20.41
C GLY A 308 3.05 13.73 20.98
N GLU A 309 2.47 13.30 22.12
CA GLU A 309 1.46 14.13 22.83
C GLU A 309 2.00 15.53 23.17
N ARG A 310 3.31 15.62 23.41
CA ARG A 310 4.05 16.87 23.54
C ARG A 310 5.18 16.84 22.52
N PRO A 311 4.98 17.43 21.33
CA PRO A 311 6.04 17.46 20.32
C PRO A 311 7.24 18.24 20.85
N ARG A 312 8.45 17.75 20.56
CA ARG A 312 9.72 18.37 20.93
C ARG A 312 10.43 18.85 19.68
N VAL A 313 10.88 20.10 19.71
CA VAL A 313 11.61 20.75 18.61
C VAL A 313 12.98 21.21 19.13
N GLU A 314 13.99 20.50 18.65
CA GLU A 314 15.43 20.66 18.73
C GLU A 314 16.01 21.59 17.67
N GLY A 315 16.90 22.54 17.96
CA GLY A 315 17.62 23.16 16.83
C GLY A 315 18.72 24.14 17.21
N THR A 316 19.68 24.28 16.30
CA THR A 316 20.66 25.36 16.27
C THR A 316 20.59 25.99 14.90
N LEU A 317 19.95 27.16 14.82
CA LEU A 317 19.62 27.82 13.57
C LEU A 317 20.37 29.14 13.46
N ALA A 318 21.05 29.34 12.34
CA ALA A 318 21.66 30.60 11.96
C ALA A 318 20.69 31.38 11.06
N PHE A 319 20.37 32.61 11.46
CA PHE A 319 19.54 33.51 10.67
C PHE A 319 20.42 34.59 10.05
N GLU A 320 20.25 34.85 8.75
CA GLU A 320 20.95 35.97 8.10
C GLU A 320 20.36 37.32 8.54
N ARG A 321 19.03 37.38 8.69
CA ARG A 321 18.28 38.56 9.13
C ARG A 321 16.90 38.14 9.64
N LEU A 322 16.40 38.86 10.64
CA LEU A 322 15.00 38.77 11.07
C LEU A 322 14.21 39.93 10.44
N VAL A 323 13.01 39.62 9.93
CA VAL A 323 12.11 40.57 9.25
C VAL A 323 10.91 40.88 10.14
#